data_AF-A0A8J8F8C8-F1
#
_entry.id   AF-A0A8J8F8C8-F1
#
_cell.length_a   1.000
_cell.length_b   1.000
_cell.length_c   1.000
_cell.angle_alpha   90.00
_cell.angle_beta   90.00
_cell.angle_gamma   90.00
#
_symmetry.space_group_name_H-M   'P 1'
#
loop_
_entity.id
_entity.type
_entity.pdbx_description
1 polymer ?
#
loop_
_entity_poly.entity_id
_entity_poly.type
_entity_poly.pdbx_seq_one_letter_code
_entity_poly.pdbx_strand_id
1 'polypeptide(L)'
;MYAANVGGEDEKMKEKKSYFDVYELGMIALFALGSALLNTYLPIKTFTEYLGIPGPAAGMALLGGFIFVFWVALAHAIIKKKYAGVVTSLLIASFCLLIAPWYGVVSPIWFGVYGVIALLSLGIFVELTASKSGFKSAIGGGLGNLACLGITWIAIGVHAGVWVPSKFAPILMLAAFVSGTIGALIAYWIAKP
;
A
#
# COMPACT_ATOMS: atom_id res chain seq x y z
N MET A 1 -28.80 36.16 -53.53
CA MET A 1 -29.56 35.30 -52.59
C MET A 1 -28.56 34.31 -52.01
N TYR A 2 -28.47 34.29 -50.68
CA TYR A 2 -27.38 33.70 -49.91
C TYR A 2 -27.29 32.18 -50.03
N ALA A 3 -26.06 31.68 -50.09
CA ALA A 3 -25.69 30.28 -49.90
C ALA A 3 -25.99 29.86 -48.45
N ALA A 4 -26.72 28.76 -48.27
CA ALA A 4 -26.89 28.13 -46.96
C ALA A 4 -25.59 27.40 -46.60
N ASN A 5 -24.95 27.91 -45.55
CA ASN A 5 -23.67 27.45 -45.04
C ASN A 5 -23.86 26.14 -44.26
N VAL A 6 -23.03 25.17 -44.59
CA VAL A 6 -22.85 23.91 -43.89
C VAL A 6 -22.10 24.22 -42.59
N GLY A 7 -22.79 24.22 -41.47
CA GLY A 7 -22.19 24.19 -40.14
C GLY A 7 -22.77 22.97 -39.44
N GLY A 8 -22.16 21.80 -39.54
CA GLY A 8 -20.88 21.55 -38.90
C GLY A 8 -21.21 20.84 -37.60
N GLU A 9 -21.56 19.56 -37.73
CA GLU A 9 -21.62 18.58 -36.63
C GLU A 9 -20.21 18.36 -36.08
N ASP A 10 -19.61 19.42 -35.54
CA ASP A 10 -18.38 19.37 -34.75
C ASP A 10 -18.79 19.22 -33.28
N GLU A 11 -19.60 18.20 -32.99
CA GLU A 11 -19.67 17.64 -31.65
C GLU A 11 -18.36 16.87 -31.44
N LYS A 12 -17.27 17.62 -31.28
CA LYS A 12 -15.96 17.12 -30.88
C LYS A 12 -16.17 16.34 -29.60
N MET A 13 -16.25 15.02 -29.74
CA MET A 13 -16.10 14.04 -28.69
C MET A 13 -14.76 14.36 -28.03
N LYS A 14 -14.79 15.23 -27.00
CA LYS A 14 -13.60 15.60 -26.23
C LYS A 14 -13.12 14.30 -25.63
N GLU A 15 -12.08 13.71 -26.21
CA GLU A 15 -11.35 12.61 -25.61
C GLU A 15 -11.05 13.01 -24.16
N LYS A 16 -11.72 12.34 -23.21
CA LYS A 16 -11.45 12.51 -21.80
C LYS A 16 -10.03 12.02 -21.57
N LYS A 17 -9.06 12.94 -21.56
CA LYS A 17 -7.69 12.62 -21.19
C LYS A 17 -7.70 12.01 -19.79
N SER A 18 -7.22 10.78 -19.68
CA SER A 18 -7.04 10.09 -18.39
C SER A 18 -6.11 10.92 -17.49
N TYR A 19 -6.38 10.93 -16.18
CA TYR A 19 -5.57 11.68 -15.21
C TYR A 19 -4.13 11.16 -15.12
N PHE A 20 -4.00 9.82 -15.11
CA PHE A 20 -2.73 9.13 -15.28
C PHE A 20 -2.55 8.73 -16.74
N ASP A 21 -1.36 8.94 -17.27
CA ASP A 21 -0.99 8.42 -18.58
C ASP A 21 -0.72 6.91 -18.51
N VAL A 22 -0.55 6.28 -19.68
CA VAL A 22 -0.34 4.83 -19.78
C VAL A 22 0.95 4.37 -19.10
N TYR A 23 2.01 5.19 -19.14
CA TYR A 23 3.28 4.86 -18.49
C TYR A 23 3.17 4.94 -16.97
N GLU A 24 2.50 5.96 -16.45
CA GLU A 24 2.23 6.13 -15.02
C GLU A 24 1.36 4.99 -14.47
N LEU A 25 0.28 4.64 -15.18
CA LEU A 25 -0.55 3.50 -14.83
C LEU A 25 0.24 2.18 -14.87
N GLY A 26 1.09 2.00 -15.88
CA GLY A 26 1.99 0.86 -15.99
C GLY A 26 2.94 0.75 -14.79
N MET A 27 3.54 1.86 -14.36
CA MET A 27 4.42 1.89 -13.18
C MET A 27 3.67 1.60 -11.88
N ILE A 28 2.49 2.21 -11.67
CA ILE A 28 1.62 1.94 -10.52
C ILE A 28 1.30 0.44 -10.45
N ALA A 29 0.89 -0.15 -11.58
CA ALA A 29 0.57 -1.56 -11.67
C ALA A 29 1.78 -2.45 -11.37
N LEU A 30 2.96 -2.11 -11.92
CA LEU A 30 4.18 -2.86 -11.70
C LEU A 30 4.61 -2.84 -10.23
N PHE A 31 4.61 -1.67 -9.58
CA PHE A 31 4.96 -1.56 -8.17
C PHE A 31 3.96 -2.25 -7.26
N ALA A 32 2.67 -2.13 -7.57
CA ALA A 32 1.63 -2.82 -6.83
C ALA A 32 1.75 -4.34 -6.95
N LEU A 33 2.01 -4.85 -8.15
CA LEU A 33 2.19 -6.27 -8.40
C LEU A 33 3.45 -6.80 -7.70
N GLY A 34 4.57 -6.09 -7.80
CA GLY A 34 5.82 -6.47 -7.11
C GLY A 34 5.63 -6.58 -5.60
N SER A 35 4.95 -5.60 -5.00
CA SER A 35 4.56 -5.63 -3.58
C SER A 35 3.68 -6.84 -3.23
N ALA A 36 2.62 -7.10 -4.02
CA ALA A 36 1.70 -8.21 -3.77
C ALA A 36 2.37 -9.59 -3.90
N LEU A 37 3.26 -9.75 -4.88
CA LEU A 37 4.04 -10.97 -5.06
C LEU A 37 4.98 -11.20 -3.87
N LEU A 38 5.68 -10.16 -3.40
CA LEU A 38 6.52 -10.26 -2.20
C LEU A 38 5.70 -10.64 -0.97
N ASN A 39 4.54 -10.03 -0.77
CA ASN A 39 3.65 -10.36 0.34
C ASN A 39 3.18 -11.82 0.30
N THR A 40 2.93 -12.36 -0.90
CA THR A 40 2.38 -13.71 -1.06
C THR A 40 3.46 -14.79 -0.94
N TYR A 41 4.61 -14.58 -1.58
CA TYR A 41 5.59 -15.65 -1.78
C TYR A 41 6.78 -15.61 -0.82
N LEU A 42 6.98 -14.50 -0.08
CA LEU A 42 7.96 -14.53 1.00
C LEU A 42 7.43 -15.44 2.12
N PRO A 43 8.22 -16.42 2.60
CA PRO A 43 7.83 -17.32 3.69
C PRO A 43 7.95 -16.61 5.05
N ILE A 44 7.27 -15.47 5.19
CA ILE A 44 7.45 -14.57 6.33
C ILE A 44 7.00 -15.24 7.62
N LYS A 45 5.95 -16.06 7.57
CA LYS A 45 5.47 -16.84 8.72
C LYS A 45 6.58 -17.75 9.25
N THR A 46 7.20 -18.54 8.37
CA THR A 46 8.33 -19.43 8.71
C THR A 46 9.52 -18.65 9.25
N PHE A 47 9.81 -17.48 8.67
CA PHE A 47 10.88 -16.61 9.15
C PHE A 47 10.61 -16.08 10.57
N THR A 48 9.39 -15.63 10.86
CA THR A 48 9.03 -15.13 12.20
C THR A 48 8.95 -16.24 13.25
N GLU A 49 8.50 -17.43 12.85
CA GLU A 49 8.49 -18.62 13.71
C GLU A 49 9.92 -19.06 14.06
N TYR A 50 10.84 -19.04 13.08
CA TYR A 50 12.26 -19.31 13.30
C TYR A 50 12.90 -18.32 14.29
N LEU A 51 12.51 -17.04 14.24
CA LEU A 51 12.96 -16.01 15.19
C LEU A 51 12.27 -16.09 16.56
N GLY A 52 11.33 -17.03 16.74
CA GLY A 52 10.58 -17.18 17.99
C GLY A 52 9.67 -15.98 18.31
N ILE A 53 9.27 -15.21 17.30
CA ILE A 53 8.44 -14.01 17.47
C ILE A 53 6.97 -14.43 17.40
N PRO A 54 6.22 -14.36 18.52
CA PRO A 54 4.85 -14.81 18.55
C PRO A 54 3.90 -13.75 18.01
N GLY A 55 2.75 -14.20 17.52
CA GLY A 55 1.61 -13.34 17.23
C GLY A 55 1.32 -13.18 15.72
N PRO A 56 0.07 -12.81 15.39
CA PRO A 56 -0.35 -12.66 14.01
C PRO A 56 0.35 -11.46 13.36
N ALA A 57 0.59 -11.55 12.05
CA ALA A 57 1.15 -10.45 11.26
C ALA A 57 2.50 -9.89 11.75
N ALA A 58 3.28 -10.65 12.55
CA ALA A 58 4.64 -10.26 12.95
C ALA A 58 5.54 -9.97 11.73
N GLY A 59 5.28 -10.65 10.63
CA GLY A 59 5.91 -10.39 9.35
C GLY A 59 5.72 -8.97 8.81
N MET A 60 4.50 -8.45 8.91
CA MET A 60 4.16 -7.08 8.51
C MET A 60 4.83 -6.07 9.44
N ALA A 61 4.94 -6.38 10.73
CA ALA A 61 5.69 -5.52 11.66
C ALA A 61 7.16 -5.39 11.25
N LEU A 62 7.83 -6.50 10.91
CA LEU A 62 9.25 -6.50 10.60
C LEU A 62 9.57 -6.04 9.17
N LEU A 63 8.77 -6.48 8.20
CA LEU A 63 9.06 -6.35 6.77
C LEU A 63 8.01 -5.55 6.00
N GLY A 64 6.88 -5.17 6.62
CA GLY A 64 5.81 -4.43 5.96
C GLY A 64 6.25 -3.09 5.39
N GLY A 65 7.30 -2.49 5.97
CA GLY A 65 7.97 -1.34 5.39
C GLY A 65 8.54 -1.57 3.99
N PHE A 66 9.24 -2.69 3.77
CA PHE A 66 9.76 -3.02 2.46
C PHE A 66 8.69 -3.63 1.54
N ILE A 67 7.79 -4.45 2.10
CA ILE A 67 6.76 -5.15 1.32
C ILE A 67 5.70 -4.18 0.82
N PHE A 68 5.29 -3.19 1.61
CA PHE A 68 4.20 -2.28 1.26
C PHE A 68 4.65 -0.82 1.15
N VAL A 69 5.19 -0.24 2.23
CA VAL A 69 5.47 1.20 2.30
C VAL A 69 6.43 1.65 1.21
N PHE A 70 7.52 0.90 1.02
CA PHE A 70 8.54 1.17 0.01
C PHE A 70 7.93 1.33 -1.39
N TRP A 71 7.13 0.36 -1.84
CA TRP A 71 6.53 0.37 -3.17
C TRP A 71 5.53 1.50 -3.36
N VAL A 72 4.70 1.77 -2.34
CA VAL A 72 3.73 2.88 -2.35
C VAL A 72 4.44 4.23 -2.38
N ALA A 73 5.46 4.40 -1.54
CA ALA A 73 6.24 5.62 -1.47
C ALA A 73 7.04 5.85 -2.76
N LEU A 74 7.62 4.79 -3.34
CA LEU A 74 8.38 4.86 -4.58
C LEU A 74 7.49 5.23 -5.77
N ALA A 75 6.31 4.63 -5.87
CA ALA A 75 5.32 4.98 -6.90
C ALA A 75 4.97 6.46 -6.85
N HIS A 76 4.62 6.97 -5.66
CA HIS A 76 4.33 8.38 -5.48
C HIS A 76 5.55 9.28 -5.76
N ALA A 77 6.75 8.89 -5.33
CA ALA A 77 7.96 9.69 -5.50
C ALA A 77 8.43 9.80 -6.96
N ILE A 78 8.23 8.76 -7.76
CA ILE A 78 8.57 8.76 -9.20
C ILE A 78 7.52 9.52 -10.00
N ILE A 79 6.23 9.23 -9.77
CA ILE A 79 5.11 9.79 -10.57
C ILE A 79 4.85 11.25 -10.20
N LYS A 80 5.01 11.62 -8.92
CA LYS A 80 4.85 12.99 -8.39
C LYS A 80 3.47 13.60 -8.65
N LYS A 81 2.45 12.76 -8.87
CA LYS A 81 1.03 13.15 -8.96
C LYS A 81 0.30 12.77 -7.69
N LYS A 82 -0.69 13.59 -7.35
CA LYS A 82 -1.60 13.30 -6.23
C LYS A 82 -2.31 11.97 -6.47
N TYR A 83 -2.56 11.27 -5.38
CA TYR A 83 -3.21 9.97 -5.30
C TYR A 83 -2.39 8.80 -5.87
N ALA A 84 -1.19 9.03 -6.40
CA ALA A 84 -0.36 7.93 -6.92
C ALA A 84 -0.07 6.88 -5.84
N GLY A 85 0.21 7.31 -4.60
CA GLY A 85 0.43 6.39 -3.48
C GLY A 85 -0.86 5.67 -3.08
N VAL A 86 -1.96 6.41 -2.95
CA VAL A 86 -3.27 5.83 -2.61
C VAL A 86 -3.71 4.77 -3.64
N VAL A 87 -3.67 5.10 -4.93
CA VAL A 87 -4.04 4.17 -6.01
C VAL A 87 -3.13 2.94 -6.01
N THR A 88 -1.82 3.12 -5.83
CA THR A 88 -0.88 2.00 -5.71
C THR A 88 -1.26 1.08 -4.54
N SER A 89 -1.55 1.64 -3.37
CA SER A 89 -1.93 0.85 -2.19
C SER A 89 -3.23 0.07 -2.35
N LEU A 90 -4.23 0.65 -3.01
CA LEU A 90 -5.48 -0.03 -3.33
C LEU A 90 -5.28 -1.15 -4.34
N LEU A 91 -4.39 -0.94 -5.30
CA LEU A 91 -4.07 -1.95 -6.31
C LEU A 91 -3.26 -3.11 -5.69
N ILE A 92 -2.37 -2.83 -4.73
CA ILE A 92 -1.72 -3.87 -3.91
C ILE A 92 -2.78 -4.70 -3.20
N ALA A 93 -3.74 -4.06 -2.52
CA ALA A 93 -4.81 -4.77 -1.82
C ALA A 93 -5.60 -5.66 -2.78
N SER A 94 -5.93 -5.14 -3.96
CA SER A 94 -6.66 -5.87 -4.99
C SER A 94 -5.87 -7.09 -5.48
N PHE A 95 -4.59 -6.94 -5.80
CA PHE A 95 -3.75 -8.07 -6.22
C PHE A 95 -3.55 -9.10 -5.11
N CYS A 96 -3.29 -8.66 -3.88
CA CYS A 96 -3.20 -9.57 -2.73
C CYS A 96 -4.47 -10.43 -2.66
N LEU A 97 -5.66 -9.81 -2.65
CA LEU A 97 -6.94 -10.51 -2.55
C LEU A 97 -7.24 -11.46 -3.72
N LEU A 98 -6.75 -11.14 -4.93
CA LEU A 98 -6.90 -12.00 -6.11
C LEU A 98 -5.97 -13.22 -6.08
N ILE A 99 -4.74 -13.05 -5.57
CA ILE A 99 -3.74 -14.13 -5.53
C ILE A 99 -4.02 -15.07 -4.36
N ALA A 100 -4.22 -14.52 -3.16
CA ALA A 100 -4.53 -15.27 -1.97
C ALA A 100 -5.45 -14.43 -1.06
N PRO A 101 -6.57 -15.00 -0.57
CA PRO A 101 -7.40 -14.36 0.46
C PRO A 101 -6.51 -13.83 1.59
N TRP A 102 -6.83 -12.65 2.16
CA TRP A 102 -5.95 -11.94 3.10
C TRP A 102 -5.53 -12.85 4.27
N TYR A 103 -4.22 -13.15 4.39
CA TYR A 103 -3.66 -14.13 5.33
C TYR A 103 -4.26 -15.56 5.24
N GLY A 104 -4.76 -15.95 4.06
CA GLY A 104 -5.41 -17.24 3.81
C GLY A 104 -6.82 -17.36 4.40
N VAL A 105 -7.39 -16.28 4.95
CA VAL A 105 -8.71 -16.31 5.57
C VAL A 105 -9.78 -16.16 4.50
N VAL A 106 -10.52 -17.24 4.26
CA VAL A 106 -11.64 -17.29 3.29
C VAL A 106 -13.01 -17.08 3.94
N SER A 107 -13.09 -17.21 5.26
CA SER A 107 -14.31 -17.02 6.04
C SER A 107 -14.01 -16.17 7.28
N PRO A 108 -14.75 -15.09 7.54
CA PRO A 108 -15.86 -14.59 6.72
C PRO A 108 -15.38 -13.95 5.40
N ILE A 109 -16.21 -14.01 4.35
CA ILE A 109 -15.82 -13.56 2.99
C ILE A 109 -15.44 -12.08 2.91
N TRP A 110 -15.93 -11.27 3.86
CA TRP A 110 -15.66 -9.85 3.97
C TRP A 110 -14.38 -9.53 4.75
N PHE A 111 -13.64 -10.54 5.25
CA PHE A 111 -12.36 -10.32 5.94
C PHE A 111 -11.34 -9.54 5.09
N GLY A 112 -11.40 -9.70 3.76
CA GLY A 112 -10.60 -8.92 2.81
C GLY A 112 -10.84 -7.40 2.88
N VAL A 113 -11.99 -6.94 3.38
CA VAL A 113 -12.30 -5.52 3.57
C VAL A 113 -11.31 -4.88 4.54
N TYR A 114 -10.90 -5.59 5.60
CA TYR A 114 -9.86 -5.08 6.50
C TYR A 114 -8.52 -4.89 5.79
N GLY A 115 -8.16 -5.81 4.88
CA GLY A 115 -6.95 -5.68 4.05
C GLY A 115 -6.98 -4.43 3.17
N VAL A 116 -8.14 -4.16 2.54
CA VAL A 116 -8.35 -2.92 1.77
C VAL A 116 -8.23 -1.68 2.65
N ILE A 117 -8.90 -1.66 3.81
CA ILE A 117 -8.85 -0.52 4.74
C ILE A 117 -7.43 -0.31 5.29
N ALA A 118 -6.71 -1.40 5.59
CA ALA A 118 -5.34 -1.36 6.10
C ALA A 118 -4.38 -0.73 5.09
N LEU A 119 -4.41 -1.21 3.84
CA LEU A 119 -3.55 -0.69 2.78
C LEU A 119 -3.97 0.70 2.31
N LEU A 120 -5.27 1.00 2.25
CA LEU A 120 -5.75 2.36 2.01
C LEU A 120 -5.24 3.33 3.08
N SER A 121 -5.32 2.95 4.35
CA SER A 121 -4.82 3.76 5.46
C SER A 121 -3.30 4.01 5.32
N LEU A 122 -2.54 2.98 5.00
CA LEU A 122 -1.11 3.09 4.69
C LEU A 122 -0.86 4.06 3.52
N GLY A 123 -1.60 3.92 2.43
CA GLY A 123 -1.50 4.78 1.25
C GLY A 123 -1.79 6.24 1.58
N ILE A 124 -2.81 6.52 2.40
CA ILE A 124 -3.15 7.87 2.85
C ILE A 124 -2.01 8.48 3.68
N PHE A 125 -1.45 7.74 4.65
CA PHE A 125 -0.33 8.26 5.45
C PHE A 125 0.90 8.55 4.60
N VAL A 126 1.25 7.66 3.66
CA VAL A 126 2.37 7.87 2.75
C VAL A 126 2.11 9.07 1.84
N GLU A 127 0.91 9.19 1.27
CA GLU A 127 0.52 10.30 0.39
C GLU A 127 0.55 11.65 1.10
N LEU A 128 -0.06 11.76 2.29
CA LEU A 128 -0.14 13.02 3.05
C LEU A 128 1.22 13.52 3.54
N THR A 129 2.17 12.62 3.68
CA THR A 129 3.52 12.92 4.16
C THR A 129 4.58 12.91 3.06
N ALA A 130 4.19 12.55 1.85
CA ALA A 130 5.06 12.56 0.69
C ALA A 130 5.55 13.99 0.46
N SER A 131 6.82 14.20 0.76
CA SER A 131 7.42 15.52 0.81
C SER A 131 8.82 15.46 0.21
N LYS A 132 9.32 16.62 -0.22
CA LYS A 132 10.75 16.80 -0.51
C LYS A 132 11.63 16.63 0.74
N SER A 133 11.04 16.56 1.92
CA SER A 133 11.73 16.25 3.17
C SER A 133 11.69 14.75 3.45
N GLY A 134 12.87 14.12 3.46
CA GLY A 134 13.01 12.71 3.86
C GLY A 134 12.47 12.43 5.26
N PHE A 135 12.55 13.39 6.20
CA PHE A 135 12.01 13.23 7.56
C PHE A 135 10.49 13.09 7.59
N LYS A 136 9.76 13.92 6.82
CA LYS A 136 8.29 13.79 6.74
C LYS A 136 7.89 12.46 6.09
N SER A 137 8.56 12.10 5.01
CA SER A 137 8.35 10.82 4.32
C SER A 137 8.60 9.63 5.26
N ALA A 138 9.68 9.67 6.04
CA ALA A 138 9.99 8.70 7.09
C ALA A 138 8.83 8.53 8.08
N ILE A 139 8.36 9.63 8.67
CA ILE A 139 7.27 9.58 9.66
C ILE A 139 6.01 8.96 9.07
N GLY A 140 5.58 9.38 7.88
CA GLY A 140 4.35 8.82 7.32
C GLY A 140 4.51 7.39 6.83
N GLY A 141 5.70 6.98 6.40
CA GLY A 141 5.99 5.56 6.19
C GLY A 141 5.82 4.73 7.46
N GLY A 142 6.39 5.21 8.58
CA GLY A 142 6.25 4.57 9.88
C GLY A 142 4.80 4.51 10.38
N LEU A 143 4.08 5.64 10.33
CA LEU A 143 2.67 5.70 10.71
C LEU A 143 1.78 4.85 9.79
N GLY A 144 2.06 4.83 8.49
CA GLY A 144 1.33 4.02 7.51
C GLY A 144 1.46 2.52 7.78
N ASN A 145 2.67 2.03 8.06
CA ASN A 145 2.85 0.62 8.41
C ASN A 145 2.23 0.28 9.77
N LEU A 146 2.34 1.19 10.75
CA LEU A 146 1.72 1.02 12.07
C LEU A 146 0.19 0.94 11.98
N ALA A 147 -0.43 1.79 11.17
CA ALA A 147 -1.87 1.75 10.91
C ALA A 147 -2.28 0.44 10.24
N CYS A 148 -1.52 0.00 9.22
CA CYS A 148 -1.74 -1.27 8.54
C CYS A 148 -1.69 -2.46 9.51
N LEU A 149 -0.67 -2.51 10.38
CA LEU A 149 -0.52 -3.53 11.42
C LEU A 149 -1.68 -3.48 12.42
N GLY A 150 -2.03 -2.30 12.93
CA GLY A 150 -3.10 -2.13 13.91
C GLY A 150 -4.45 -2.60 13.38
N ILE A 151 -4.82 -2.21 12.16
CA ILE A 151 -6.06 -2.67 11.50
C ILE A 151 -6.04 -4.19 11.31
N THR A 152 -4.90 -4.75 10.90
CA THR A 152 -4.73 -6.20 10.73
C THR A 152 -4.89 -6.95 12.06
N TRP A 153 -4.29 -6.45 13.14
CA TRP A 153 -4.44 -7.04 14.47
C TRP A 153 -5.87 -6.97 14.99
N ILE A 154 -6.57 -5.85 14.79
CA ILE A 154 -7.98 -5.73 15.16
C ILE A 154 -8.81 -6.76 14.39
N ALA A 155 -8.58 -6.90 13.09
CA ALA A 155 -9.30 -7.87 12.25
C ALA A 155 -9.10 -9.31 12.76
N ILE A 156 -7.86 -9.72 12.99
CA ILE A 156 -7.53 -11.08 13.43
C ILE A 156 -8.01 -11.31 14.88
N GLY A 157 -7.80 -10.34 15.76
CA GLY A 157 -8.18 -10.42 17.16
C GLY A 157 -9.69 -10.54 17.37
N VAL A 158 -10.48 -9.75 16.64
CA VAL A 158 -11.94 -9.76 16.75
C VAL A 158 -12.54 -11.03 16.11
N HIS A 159 -12.04 -11.47 14.95
CA HIS A 159 -12.68 -12.54 14.17
C HIS A 159 -12.09 -13.94 14.39
N ALA A 160 -10.79 -14.04 14.69
CA ALA A 160 -10.14 -15.32 14.96
C ALA A 160 -9.84 -15.54 16.45
N GLY A 161 -10.06 -14.53 17.31
CA GLY A 161 -9.73 -14.59 18.74
C GLY A 161 -8.22 -14.63 19.02
N VAL A 162 -7.38 -14.47 18.00
CA VAL A 162 -5.92 -14.54 18.11
C VAL A 162 -5.36 -13.13 18.21
N TRP A 163 -4.87 -12.79 19.40
CA TRP A 163 -4.22 -11.51 19.67
C TRP A 163 -2.71 -11.66 19.73
N VAL A 164 -2.00 -10.58 19.41
CA VAL A 164 -0.58 -10.46 19.74
C VAL A 164 -0.41 -10.50 21.28
N PRO A 165 0.55 -11.27 21.82
CA PRO A 165 0.77 -11.24 23.26
C PRO A 165 1.20 -9.84 23.71
N SER A 166 0.59 -9.32 24.79
CA SER A 166 0.77 -7.92 25.22
C SER A 166 2.21 -7.53 25.50
N LYS A 167 3.08 -8.50 25.85
CA LYS A 167 4.52 -8.29 26.05
C LYS A 167 5.25 -7.95 24.74
N PHE A 168 4.80 -8.50 23.62
CA PHE A 168 5.41 -8.31 22.31
C PHE A 168 4.76 -7.17 21.51
N ALA A 169 3.53 -6.79 21.84
CA ALA A 169 2.81 -5.75 21.09
C ALA A 169 3.57 -4.41 20.97
N PRO A 170 4.16 -3.83 22.05
CA PRO A 170 4.91 -2.58 21.94
C PRO A 170 6.15 -2.71 21.05
N ILE A 171 6.84 -3.85 21.15
CA ILE A 171 8.06 -4.12 20.37
C ILE A 171 7.69 -4.26 18.89
N LEU A 172 6.61 -4.98 18.57
CA LEU A 172 6.15 -5.15 17.19
C LEU A 172 5.59 -3.86 16.61
N MET A 173 4.91 -3.01 17.41
CA MET A 173 4.50 -1.68 16.97
C MET A 173 5.71 -0.80 16.65
N LEU A 174 6.73 -0.80 17.50
CA LEU A 174 7.98 -0.07 17.25
C LEU A 174 8.68 -0.61 15.99
N ALA A 175 8.77 -1.93 15.85
CA ALA A 175 9.34 -2.56 14.67
C ALA A 175 8.57 -2.19 13.39
N ALA A 176 7.23 -2.15 13.44
CA ALA A 176 6.39 -1.71 12.33
C ALA A 176 6.67 -0.27 11.93
N PHE A 177 6.78 0.63 12.92
CA PHE A 177 7.10 2.02 12.68
C PHE A 177 8.50 2.17 12.07
N VAL A 178 9.50 1.48 12.63
CA VAL A 178 10.89 1.52 12.13
C VAL A 178 10.98 0.94 10.73
N SER A 179 10.36 -0.22 10.46
CA SER A 179 10.38 -0.83 9.14
C SER A 179 9.71 0.07 8.11
N GLY A 180 8.54 0.64 8.44
CA GLY A 180 7.84 1.62 7.60
C GLY A 180 8.68 2.86 7.30
N THR A 181 9.37 3.38 8.32
CA THR A 181 10.31 4.51 8.19
C THR A 181 11.43 4.18 7.20
N ILE A 182 12.06 3.02 7.35
CA ILE A 182 13.14 2.56 6.46
C ILE A 182 12.63 2.42 5.03
N GLY A 183 11.47 1.78 4.83
CA GLY A 183 10.88 1.60 3.50
C GLY A 183 10.64 2.93 2.77
N ALA A 184 10.07 3.91 3.47
CA ALA A 184 9.85 5.25 2.91
C ALA A 184 11.17 5.99 2.62
N LEU A 185 12.18 5.87 3.49
CA LEU A 185 13.48 6.49 3.27
C LEU A 185 14.19 5.89 2.05
N ILE A 186 14.20 4.56 1.90
CA ILE A 186 14.80 3.90 0.73
C ILE A 186 14.13 4.44 -0.54
N ALA A 187 12.80 4.49 -0.59
CA ALA A 187 12.08 5.04 -1.72
C ALA A 187 12.45 6.50 -2.01
N TYR A 188 12.54 7.33 -0.95
CA TYR A 188 12.96 8.73 -1.07
C TYR A 188 14.36 8.87 -1.67
N TRP A 189 15.32 8.07 -1.21
CA TRP A 189 16.71 8.13 -1.70
C TRP A 189 16.85 7.62 -3.14
N ILE A 190 16.10 6.59 -3.53
CA ILE A 190 16.08 6.08 -4.91
C ILE A 190 15.48 7.11 -5.87
N ALA A 191 14.44 7.82 -5.45
CA ALA A 191 13.76 8.82 -6.28
C ALA A 191 14.44 10.21 -6.23
N LYS A 192 15.51 10.37 -5.44
CA LYS A 192 16.23 11.64 -5.33
C LYS A 192 17.07 11.84 -6.61
N PRO A 193 16.90 12.97 -7.32
CA PRO A 193 17.70 13.29 -8.50
C PRO A 193 19.16 13.59 -8.16
#